data_AF-A0A661JES1-F1
#
_entry.id   AF-A0A661JES1-F1
#
_cell.length_a   1.000
_cell.length_b   1.000
_cell.length_c   1.000
_cell.angle_alpha   90.00
_cell.angle_beta   90.00
_cell.angle_gamma   90.00
#
_symmetry.space_group_name_H-M   'P 1'
#
loop_
_entity.id
_entity.type
_entity.pdbx_description
1 polymer ?
#
loop_
_entity_poly.entity_id
_entity_poly.type
_entity_poly.pdbx_seq_one_letter_code
_entity_poly.pdbx_strand_id
1 'polypeptide(L)'
;GWVVPNQYWTPGALAPMAIMGKYYMYYGQDFYPPRELGRKCAERLKRELIMDNLGICRFHRNWAEEMIPDIMGSLFDMKDEYLENNRITASRINSRNSSVYWEPDRNIDIVYTFLKRKHTVENNNDKELVRWLELFEKDKNETALQFWYEIHKGIQESLREFE
;
A
#
# COMPACT_ATOMS: atom_id res chain seq x y z
N GLY A 1 -25.00 8.44 -4.97
CA GLY A 1 -23.53 8.60 -4.86
C GLY A 1 -22.97 8.74 -6.26
N TRP A 2 -21.90 9.53 -6.42
CA TRP A 2 -21.21 9.69 -7.69
C TRP A 2 -19.92 8.85 -7.65
N VAL A 3 -19.60 8.15 -8.73
CA VAL A 3 -18.29 7.48 -8.87
C VAL A 3 -17.29 8.53 -9.32
N VAL A 4 -16.35 8.89 -8.44
CA VAL A 4 -15.27 9.82 -8.76
C VAL A 4 -14.01 9.00 -9.07
N PRO A 5 -13.31 9.27 -10.20
CA PRO A 5 -12.07 8.58 -10.52
C PRO A 5 -11.01 8.74 -9.43
N ASN A 6 -10.21 7.69 -9.22
CA ASN A 6 -9.04 7.78 -8.36
C ASN A 6 -8.02 8.77 -8.95
N GLN A 7 -7.65 9.80 -8.18
CA GLN A 7 -6.73 10.86 -8.60
C GLN A 7 -5.26 10.55 -8.27
N TYR A 8 -4.96 9.44 -7.61
CA TYR A 8 -3.60 9.07 -7.22
C TYR A 8 -2.95 8.18 -8.29
N TRP A 9 -2.02 8.75 -9.04
CA TRP A 9 -1.28 8.05 -10.10
C TRP A 9 0.07 7.59 -9.58
N THR A 10 0.03 6.72 -8.56
CA THR A 10 1.21 6.22 -7.86
C THR A 10 1.24 4.69 -7.89
N PRO A 11 2.42 4.05 -7.85
CA PRO A 11 2.50 2.59 -7.96
C PRO A 11 1.73 1.85 -6.86
N GLY A 12 1.61 2.44 -5.67
CA GLY A 12 0.85 1.83 -4.59
C GLY A 12 -0.66 1.78 -4.84
N ALA A 13 -1.22 2.69 -5.64
CA ALA A 13 -2.61 2.61 -6.10
C ALA A 13 -2.86 1.44 -7.08
N LEU A 14 -1.80 0.80 -7.56
CA LEU A 14 -1.81 -0.41 -8.38
C LEU A 14 -1.23 -1.62 -7.60
N ALA A 15 -0.96 -1.47 -6.30
CA ALA A 15 -0.45 -2.56 -5.47
C ALA A 15 -1.50 -3.68 -5.35
N PRO A 16 -1.07 -4.94 -5.21
CA PRO A 16 -1.98 -6.08 -5.05
C PRO A 16 -2.51 -6.19 -3.61
N MET A 17 -3.26 -5.18 -3.15
CA MET A 17 -3.96 -5.23 -1.86
C MET A 17 -5.35 -5.86 -2.00
N ALA A 18 -5.83 -6.48 -0.93
CA ALA A 18 -7.11 -7.18 -0.91
C ALA A 18 -8.33 -6.26 -1.15
N ILE A 19 -8.25 -4.98 -0.75
CA ILE A 19 -9.36 -4.02 -0.86
C ILE A 19 -8.84 -2.65 -1.32
N MET A 20 -8.88 -2.40 -2.63
CA MET A 20 -8.34 -1.17 -3.22
C MET A 20 -9.25 0.06 -3.02
N GLY A 21 -10.57 -0.12 -2.99
CA GLY A 21 -11.53 0.99 -2.90
C GLY A 21 -11.55 1.74 -1.56
N LYS A 22 -10.88 1.20 -0.53
CA LYS A 22 -10.79 1.80 0.81
C LYS A 22 -9.47 2.51 1.09
N TYR A 23 -8.61 2.68 0.09
CA TYR A 23 -7.31 3.31 0.26
C TYR A 23 -6.40 2.63 1.30
N TYR A 24 -6.51 1.30 1.40
CA TYR A 24 -5.70 0.43 2.25
C TYR A 24 -4.29 0.19 1.69
N MET A 25 -3.81 1.11 0.86
CA MET A 25 -2.50 1.10 0.23
C MET A 25 -1.80 2.43 0.49
N TYR A 26 -0.48 2.43 0.41
CA TYR A 26 0.27 3.68 0.38
C TYR A 26 0.09 4.32 -0.99
N TYR A 27 -0.38 5.57 -1.05
CA TYR A 27 -0.61 6.31 -2.30
C TYR A 27 0.12 7.65 -2.33
N GLY A 28 1.11 7.83 -1.45
CA GLY A 28 1.96 9.01 -1.42
C GLY A 28 2.88 9.08 -2.65
N GLN A 29 3.48 10.25 -2.84
CA GLN A 29 4.29 10.51 -4.02
C GLN A 29 5.73 10.03 -3.85
N ASP A 30 6.19 9.53 -2.71
CA ASP A 30 7.61 9.16 -2.57
C ASP A 30 7.96 7.89 -3.38
N PHE A 31 9.21 7.80 -3.84
CA PHE A 31 9.72 6.54 -4.38
C PHE A 31 10.08 5.59 -3.24
N TYR A 32 9.63 4.33 -3.39
CA TYR A 32 10.11 3.21 -2.60
C TYR A 32 10.44 2.05 -3.52
N PRO A 33 11.51 1.28 -3.26
CA PRO A 33 11.69 -0.01 -3.89
C PRO A 33 10.43 -0.87 -3.72
N PRO A 34 10.03 -1.68 -4.72
CA PRO A 34 8.71 -2.30 -4.76
C PRO A 34 8.40 -3.19 -3.54
N ARG A 35 9.38 -3.93 -3.02
CA ARG A 35 9.18 -4.72 -1.79
C ARG A 35 8.89 -3.86 -0.58
N GLU A 36 9.58 -2.72 -0.44
CA GLU A 36 9.34 -1.76 0.63
C GLU A 36 8.00 -1.03 0.45
N LEU A 37 7.63 -0.71 -0.79
CA LEU A 37 6.29 -0.20 -1.11
C LEU A 37 5.20 -1.19 -0.64
N GLY A 38 5.39 -2.48 -0.85
CA GLY A 38 4.50 -3.53 -0.35
C GLY A 38 4.32 -3.49 1.16
N ARG A 39 5.42 -3.36 1.91
CA ARG A 39 5.38 -3.23 3.39
C ARG A 39 4.64 -1.98 3.84
N LYS A 40 4.81 -0.86 3.14
CA LYS A 40 4.08 0.39 3.42
C LYS A 40 2.59 0.29 3.12
N CYS A 41 2.21 -0.43 2.07
CA CYS A 41 0.81 -0.72 1.82
C CYS A 41 0.20 -1.57 2.93
N ALA A 42 0.89 -2.63 3.37
CA ALA A 42 0.47 -3.44 4.50
C ALA A 42 0.35 -2.64 5.81
N GLU A 43 1.28 -1.73 6.08
CA GLU A 43 1.20 -0.84 7.24
C GLU A 43 0.00 0.11 7.15
N ARG A 44 -0.30 0.64 5.96
CA ARG A 44 -1.52 1.44 5.80
C ARG A 44 -2.79 0.64 5.99
N LEU A 45 -2.88 -0.60 5.50
CA LEU A 45 -4.02 -1.47 5.79
C LEU A 45 -4.27 -1.57 7.30
N LYS A 46 -3.23 -1.86 8.10
CA LYS A 46 -3.33 -1.98 9.56
C LYS A 46 -3.83 -0.67 10.20
N ARG A 47 -3.28 0.47 9.81
CA ARG A 47 -3.66 1.79 10.34
C ARG A 47 -5.06 2.24 9.92
N GLU A 48 -5.47 1.95 8.69
CA GLU A 48 -6.84 2.26 8.25
C GLU A 48 -7.87 1.40 9.00
N LEU A 49 -7.56 0.13 9.28
CA LEU A 49 -8.46 -0.73 10.06
C LEU A 49 -8.72 -0.20 11.48
N ILE A 50 -7.72 0.42 12.12
CA ILE A 50 -7.89 1.12 13.41
C ILE A 50 -8.98 2.20 13.31
N MET A 51 -9.02 2.96 12.22
CA MET A 51 -10.07 3.99 12.08
C MET A 51 -11.41 3.39 11.66
N ASP A 52 -11.40 2.50 10.67
CA ASP A 52 -12.60 1.90 10.09
C ASP A 52 -13.40 1.08 11.11
N ASN A 53 -12.73 0.35 12.00
CA ASN A 53 -13.39 -0.48 13.02
C ASN A 53 -14.12 0.34 14.10
N LEU A 54 -13.77 1.61 14.29
CA LEU A 54 -14.52 2.52 15.17
C LEU A 54 -15.40 3.50 14.39
N GLY A 55 -15.52 3.34 13.08
CA GLY A 55 -16.36 4.22 12.25
C GLY A 55 -15.86 5.66 12.17
N ILE A 56 -14.58 5.90 12.41
CA ILE A 56 -14.00 7.23 12.29
C ILE A 56 -13.78 7.56 10.81
N CYS A 57 -14.25 8.73 10.39
CA CYS A 57 -14.11 9.15 9.00
C CYS A 57 -12.63 9.24 8.59
N ARG A 58 -12.29 8.67 7.43
CA ARG A 58 -10.95 8.74 6.79
C ARG A 58 -10.31 10.13 6.77
N PHE A 59 -11.08 11.21 6.73
CA PHE A 59 -10.54 12.58 6.76
C PHE A 59 -9.81 12.92 8.07
N HIS A 60 -9.93 12.08 9.09
CA HIS A 60 -9.22 12.19 10.36
C HIS A 60 -7.93 11.35 10.44
N ARG A 61 -7.46 10.80 9.30
CA ARG A 61 -6.19 10.07 9.18
C ARG A 61 -5.02 10.86 9.80
N ASN A 62 -3.98 10.13 10.20
CA ASN A 62 -2.77 10.57 10.89
C ASN A 62 -2.98 10.79 12.39
N TRP A 63 -3.91 11.67 12.79
CA TRP A 63 -4.10 11.94 14.22
C TRP A 63 -5.03 10.92 14.89
N ALA A 64 -6.12 10.51 14.21
CA ALA A 64 -7.09 9.60 14.83
C ALA A 64 -6.52 8.18 14.99
N GLU A 65 -5.72 7.70 14.04
CA GLU A 65 -5.07 6.38 14.12
C GLU A 65 -4.10 6.26 15.31
N GLU A 66 -3.57 7.38 15.81
CA GLU A 66 -2.72 7.42 17.01
C GLU A 66 -3.56 7.51 18.30
N MET A 67 -4.64 8.29 18.29
CA MET A 67 -5.48 8.52 19.48
C MET A 67 -6.47 7.38 19.78
N ILE A 68 -6.97 6.69 18.76
CA ILE A 68 -7.99 5.64 18.91
C ILE A 68 -7.58 4.53 19.88
N PRO A 69 -6.37 3.96 19.81
CA PRO A 69 -5.93 2.94 20.76
C PRO A 69 -5.95 3.45 22.22
N ASP A 70 -5.57 4.70 22.45
CA ASP A 70 -5.60 5.32 23.79
C ASP A 70 -7.04 5.54 24.29
N ILE A 71 -7.97 5.89 23.40
CA ILE A 71 -9.40 5.99 23.72
C ILE A 71 -9.95 4.60 24.11
N MET A 72 -9.61 3.55 23.36
CA MET A 72 -10.00 2.17 23.68
C MET A 72 -9.44 1.71 25.03
N GLY A 73 -8.19 2.06 25.33
CA GLY A 73 -7.59 1.82 26.65
C GLY A 73 -8.28 2.59 27.76
N SER A 74 -8.55 3.87 27.56
CA SER A 74 -9.10 4.74 28.62
C SER A 74 -10.56 4.44 28.94
N LEU A 75 -11.37 4.07 27.94
CA LEU A 75 -12.80 3.82 28.11
C LEU A 75 -13.13 2.36 28.44
N PHE A 76 -12.32 1.42 27.96
CA PHE A 76 -12.65 -0.01 28.02
C PHE A 76 -11.51 -0.89 28.56
N ASP A 77 -10.31 -0.35 28.80
CA ASP A 77 -9.10 -1.11 29.16
C ASP A 77 -8.70 -2.17 28.11
N MET A 78 -8.99 -1.89 26.83
CA MET A 78 -8.84 -2.86 25.73
C MET A 78 -7.83 -2.40 24.66
N LYS A 79 -6.88 -1.52 24.98
CA LYS A 79 -5.94 -0.97 23.99
C LYS A 79 -5.18 -2.06 23.23
N ASP A 80 -4.55 -2.98 23.96
CA ASP A 80 -3.70 -4.01 23.37
C ASP A 80 -4.52 -5.07 22.62
N GLU A 81 -5.64 -5.51 23.20
CA GLU A 81 -6.56 -6.46 22.55
C GLU A 81 -7.14 -5.86 21.26
N TYR A 82 -7.46 -4.58 21.26
CA TYR A 82 -7.94 -3.87 20.09
C TYR A 82 -6.89 -3.82 18.98
N LEU A 83 -5.64 -3.48 19.31
CA LEU A 83 -4.54 -3.46 18.34
C LEU A 83 -4.25 -4.86 17.77
N GLU A 84 -4.24 -5.88 18.62
CA GLU A 84 -4.00 -7.26 18.20
C GLU A 84 -5.12 -7.80 17.30
N ASN A 85 -6.38 -7.54 17.66
CA ASN A 85 -7.52 -7.90 16.83
C ASN A 85 -7.47 -7.22 15.44
N ASN A 86 -7.03 -5.96 15.37
CA ASN A 86 -6.80 -5.27 14.10
C ASN A 86 -5.68 -5.93 13.28
N ARG A 87 -4.56 -6.30 13.93
CA ARG A 87 -3.43 -6.98 13.28
C ARG A 87 -3.86 -8.34 12.69
N ILE A 88 -4.54 -9.17 13.48
CA ILE A 88 -5.08 -10.46 13.03
C ILE A 88 -6.09 -10.28 11.89
N THR A 89 -6.98 -9.29 12.01
CA THR A 89 -7.97 -8.98 10.97
C THR A 89 -7.29 -8.58 9.65
N ALA A 90 -6.25 -7.74 9.70
CA ALA A 90 -5.47 -7.36 8.54
C ALA A 90 -4.87 -8.59 7.84
N SER A 91 -4.30 -9.51 8.61
CA SER A 91 -3.76 -10.77 8.08
C SER A 91 -4.84 -11.64 7.43
N ARG A 92 -6.00 -11.81 8.08
CA ARG A 92 -7.14 -12.60 7.56
C ARG A 92 -7.79 -12.00 6.33
N ILE A 93 -7.78 -10.68 6.18
CA ILE A 93 -8.18 -10.01 4.95
C ILE A 93 -7.18 -10.35 3.84
N ASN A 94 -5.88 -10.24 4.14
CA ASN A 94 -4.83 -10.54 3.17
C ASN A 94 -4.73 -12.02 2.79
N SER A 95 -5.05 -12.96 3.68
CA SER A 95 -5.05 -14.39 3.37
C SER A 95 -6.12 -14.78 2.34
N ARG A 96 -7.15 -13.93 2.19
CA ARG A 96 -8.20 -14.05 1.16
C ARG A 96 -7.96 -13.12 -0.04
N ASN A 97 -6.78 -12.50 -0.13
CA ASN A 97 -6.44 -11.62 -1.23
C ASN A 97 -6.34 -12.42 -2.54
N SER A 98 -7.22 -12.13 -3.48
CA SER A 98 -7.26 -12.73 -4.81
C SER A 98 -6.82 -11.75 -5.89
N SER A 99 -5.91 -10.83 -5.55
CA SER A 99 -5.34 -9.88 -6.50
C SER A 99 -4.66 -10.59 -7.66
N VAL A 100 -4.87 -10.08 -8.87
CA VAL A 100 -4.22 -10.56 -10.10
C VAL A 100 -3.20 -9.54 -10.60
N TYR A 101 -2.31 -10.01 -11.48
CA TYR A 101 -1.39 -9.13 -12.18
C TYR A 101 -2.15 -8.09 -13.03
N TRP A 102 -1.48 -6.98 -13.35
CA TRP A 102 -2.06 -5.91 -14.14
C TRP A 102 -2.46 -6.38 -15.54
N GLU A 103 -3.76 -6.37 -15.85
CA GLU A 103 -4.26 -6.83 -17.14
C GLU A 103 -3.92 -5.86 -18.30
N PRO A 104 -4.14 -4.53 -18.17
CA PRO A 104 -3.83 -3.61 -19.26
C PRO A 104 -2.41 -3.05 -19.14
N ASP A 105 -1.70 -2.96 -20.26
CA ASP A 105 -0.40 -2.29 -20.40
C ASP A 105 -0.36 -0.86 -19.84
N ARG A 106 -1.51 -0.18 -19.81
CA ARG A 106 -1.60 1.18 -19.27
C ARG A 106 -1.25 1.25 -17.78
N ASN A 107 -1.49 0.18 -17.01
CA ASN A 107 -1.06 0.12 -15.61
C ASN A 107 0.47 0.14 -15.51
N ILE A 108 1.15 -0.57 -16.42
CA ILE A 108 2.61 -0.57 -16.51
C ILE A 108 3.11 0.83 -16.86
N ASP A 109 2.49 1.49 -17.84
CA ASP A 109 2.84 2.85 -18.24
C ASP A 109 2.74 3.84 -17.09
N ILE A 110 1.72 3.73 -16.23
CA ILE A 110 1.55 4.58 -15.05
C ILE A 110 2.75 4.42 -14.10
N VAL A 111 3.13 3.17 -13.79
CA VAL A 111 4.26 2.89 -12.89
C VAL A 111 5.57 3.38 -13.48
N TYR A 112 5.87 3.02 -14.73
CA TYR A 112 7.09 3.45 -15.39
C TYR A 112 7.16 4.98 -15.54
N THR A 113 6.06 5.65 -15.90
CA THR A 113 6.01 7.12 -15.99
C THR A 113 6.22 7.78 -14.63
N PHE A 114 5.64 7.23 -13.56
CA PHE A 114 5.88 7.70 -12.20
C PHE A 114 7.37 7.63 -11.87
N LEU A 115 8.01 6.47 -12.04
CA LEU A 115 9.45 6.29 -11.77
C LEU A 115 10.30 7.25 -12.61
N LYS A 116 10.00 7.38 -13.90
CA LYS A 116 10.74 8.26 -14.82
C LYS A 116 10.66 9.72 -14.38
N ARG A 117 9.47 10.18 -13.97
CA ARG A 117 9.28 11.55 -13.46
C ARG A 117 10.04 11.79 -12.16
N LYS A 118 10.11 10.80 -11.26
CA LYS A 118 10.95 10.90 -10.05
C LYS A 118 12.40 11.15 -10.38
N HIS A 119 12.92 10.45 -11.38
CA HIS A 119 14.29 10.65 -11.80
C HIS A 119 14.50 11.97 -12.54
N THR A 120 13.69 12.26 -13.57
CA THR A 120 13.97 13.35 -14.50
C THR A 120 13.45 14.72 -14.08
N VAL A 121 12.34 14.77 -13.34
CA VAL A 121 11.70 16.03 -12.91
C VAL A 121 12.07 16.37 -11.48
N GLU A 122 12.05 15.38 -10.60
CA GLU A 122 12.35 15.57 -9.17
C GLU A 122 13.82 15.33 -8.83
N ASN A 123 14.65 15.00 -9.83
CA ASN A 123 16.09 14.77 -9.71
C ASN A 123 16.47 13.73 -8.63
N ASN A 124 15.61 12.71 -8.46
CA ASN A 124 15.89 11.60 -7.57
C ASN A 124 16.85 10.62 -8.27
N ASN A 125 18.05 10.48 -7.71
CA ASN A 125 19.12 9.62 -8.23
C ASN A 125 19.37 8.40 -7.33
N ASP A 126 18.35 7.96 -6.60
CA ASP A 126 18.39 6.72 -5.84
C ASP A 126 18.81 5.53 -6.74
N LYS A 127 19.74 4.70 -6.25
CA LYS A 127 20.31 3.61 -7.04
C LYS A 127 19.28 2.55 -7.42
N GLU A 128 18.34 2.25 -6.53
CA GLU A 128 17.27 1.30 -6.82
C GLU A 128 16.29 1.89 -7.84
N LEU A 129 15.98 3.18 -7.76
CA LEU A 129 15.14 3.86 -8.76
C LEU A 129 15.76 3.76 -10.15
N VAL A 130 17.04 4.12 -10.29
CA VAL A 130 17.77 4.06 -11.56
C VAL A 130 17.83 2.61 -12.08
N ARG A 131 18.14 1.64 -11.20
CA ARG A 131 18.16 0.22 -11.55
C ARG A 131 16.81 -0.26 -12.11
N TRP A 132 15.69 0.09 -11.45
CA TRP A 132 14.37 -0.28 -11.94
C TRP A 132 14.04 0.38 -13.27
N LEU A 133 14.43 1.65 -13.48
CA LEU A 133 14.26 2.32 -14.76
C LEU A 133 15.02 1.60 -15.89
N GLU A 134 16.29 1.27 -15.68
CA GLU A 134 17.09 0.51 -16.66
C GLU A 134 16.45 -0.85 -17.01
N LEU A 135 15.90 -1.55 -16.02
CA LEU A 135 15.18 -2.80 -16.25
C LEU A 135 13.92 -2.59 -17.09
N PHE A 136 13.13 -1.55 -16.79
CA PHE A 136 11.92 -1.22 -17.56
C PHE A 136 12.25 -0.84 -19.02
N GLU A 137 13.35 -0.13 -19.27
CA GLU A 137 13.81 0.20 -20.63
C GLU A 137 14.28 -1.04 -21.39
N LYS A 138 14.86 -2.03 -20.69
CA LYS A 138 15.34 -3.28 -21.28
C LYS A 138 14.20 -4.22 -21.65
N ASP A 139 13.29 -4.47 -20.70
CA ASP A 139 12.11 -5.31 -20.90
C ASP A 139 10.97 -4.82 -20.01
N LYS A 140 10.04 -4.10 -20.63
CA LYS A 140 8.90 -3.50 -19.95
C LYS A 140 8.01 -4.53 -19.25
N ASN A 141 7.71 -5.65 -19.91
CA ASN A 141 6.69 -6.59 -19.44
C ASN A 141 7.23 -7.50 -18.34
N GLU A 142 8.44 -8.02 -18.54
CA GLU A 142 9.11 -8.84 -17.51
C GLU A 142 9.37 -8.00 -16.25
N THR A 143 9.86 -6.77 -16.41
CA THR A 143 10.14 -5.89 -15.27
C THR A 143 8.87 -5.51 -14.52
N ALA A 144 7.77 -5.25 -15.24
CA ALA A 144 6.48 -4.95 -14.60
C ALA A 144 5.97 -6.12 -13.76
N LEU A 145 6.08 -7.35 -14.27
CA LEU A 145 5.70 -8.56 -13.54
C LEU A 145 6.57 -8.73 -12.28
N GLN A 146 7.89 -8.56 -12.41
CA GLN A 146 8.81 -8.60 -11.27
C GLN A 146 8.49 -7.52 -10.24
N PHE A 147 8.25 -6.29 -10.68
CA PHE A 147 7.91 -5.16 -9.81
C PHE A 147 6.63 -5.46 -9.01
N TRP A 148 5.59 -5.97 -9.68
CA TRP A 148 4.34 -6.38 -9.05
C TRP A 148 4.58 -7.48 -7.99
N TYR A 149 5.36 -8.51 -8.31
CA TYR A 149 5.67 -9.58 -7.37
C TYR A 149 6.51 -9.12 -6.18
N GLU A 150 7.43 -8.18 -6.36
CA GLU A 150 8.18 -7.61 -5.23
C GLU A 150 7.25 -6.85 -4.28
N ILE A 151 6.30 -6.05 -4.79
CA ILE A 151 5.26 -5.44 -3.95
C ILE A 151 4.47 -6.53 -3.22
N HIS A 152 4.02 -7.56 -3.94
CA HIS A 152 3.25 -8.66 -3.37
C HIS A 152 4.03 -9.36 -2.24
N LYS A 153 5.33 -9.66 -2.43
CA LYS A 153 6.19 -10.25 -1.38
C LYS A 153 6.25 -9.36 -0.14
N GLY A 154 6.44 -8.05 -0.31
CA GLY A 154 6.44 -7.10 0.80
C GLY A 154 5.12 -7.11 1.60
N ILE A 155 3.98 -7.20 0.90
CA ILE A 155 2.66 -7.31 1.53
C ILE A 155 2.55 -8.62 2.33
N GLN A 156 2.91 -9.76 1.71
CA GLN A 156 2.83 -11.08 2.34
C GLN A 156 3.81 -11.26 3.51
N GLU A 157 4.93 -10.55 3.51
CA GLU A 157 5.86 -10.50 4.65
C GLU A 157 5.26 -9.74 5.83
N SER A 158 4.58 -8.62 5.57
CA SER A 158 4.07 -7.71 6.61
C SER A 158 2.69 -8.08 7.17
N LEU A 159 1.94 -8.97 6.53
CA LEU A 159 0.56 -9.34 6.91
C LEU A 159 0.43 -10.83 7.27
N ARG A 160 1.43 -11.38 7.95
CA ARG A 160 1.39 -12.75 8.49
C ARG A 160 0.66 -12.76 9.83
N GLU A 161 -0.12 -13.82 10.07
CA GLU A 161 -0.86 -13.99 11.32
C GLU A 161 0.11 -14.34 12.47
N PHE A 162 1.17 -15.11 12.14
CA PHE A 162 2.21 -15.58 13.06
C PHE A 162 3.59 -15.05 12.63
N GLU A 163 4.36 -14.53 13.59
CA GLU A 163 5.78 -14.17 13.44
C GLU A 163 6.68 -15.28 13.99
#